data_AF-A0A2E2YFT8-F1
#
_entry.id   AF-A0A2E2YFT8-F1
#
_cell.length_a   1.000
_cell.length_b   1.000
_cell.length_c   1.000
_cell.angle_alpha   90.00
_cell.angle_beta   90.00
_cell.angle_gamma   90.00
#
_symmetry.space_group_name_H-M   'P 1'
#
loop_
_entity.id
_entity.type
_entity.pdbx_description
1 polymer ?
#
loop_
_entity_poly.entity_id
_entity_poly.type
_entity_poly.pdbx_seq_one_letter_code
_entity_poly.pdbx_strand_id
1 'polypeptide(L)'
;MQTMTNEIPIELTLLIWAAALTILQMLVSALGSTSQIGLTTLAGNRDNLPETTGWASRAQRAHRNMLESITVFAILVLSANVMSISNDMTVLGAQLFFWGRVAFSIIYLAGIPWIRTAAWGVSLVGLILIFLQLI
;
A
#
# COMPACT_ATOMS: atom_id res chain seq x y z
N MET A 1 -25.73 -27.05 -15.96
CA MET A 1 -25.67 -25.57 -15.96
C MET A 1 -24.63 -25.19 -14.91
N GLN A 2 -23.39 -24.94 -15.34
CA GLN A 2 -22.31 -24.57 -14.43
C GLN A 2 -22.61 -23.16 -13.92
N THR A 3 -22.90 -23.02 -12.63
CA THR A 3 -22.93 -21.74 -11.95
C THR A 3 -21.55 -21.12 -12.11
N MET A 4 -21.43 -20.13 -13.00
CA MET A 4 -20.26 -19.26 -13.03
C MET A 4 -20.27 -18.47 -11.73
N THR A 5 -19.61 -18.99 -10.70
CA THR A 5 -19.12 -18.12 -9.63
C THR A 5 -18.18 -17.15 -10.32
N ASN A 6 -18.58 -15.89 -10.40
CA ASN A 6 -17.69 -14.80 -10.81
C ASN A 6 -16.61 -14.69 -9.72
N GLU A 7 -15.63 -15.60 -9.74
CA GLU A 7 -14.52 -15.54 -8.81
C GLU A 7 -13.65 -14.36 -9.23
N ILE A 8 -13.56 -13.37 -8.34
CA ILE A 8 -12.72 -12.21 -8.54
C ILE A 8 -11.27 -12.71 -8.58
N PRO A 9 -10.50 -12.40 -9.64
CA PRO A 9 -9.07 -12.74 -9.68
C PRO A 9 -8.37 -12.31 -8.41
N ILE A 10 -7.45 -13.16 -7.93
CA ILE A 10 -6.75 -12.92 -6.66
C ILE A 10 -5.97 -11.60 -6.70
N GLU A 11 -5.45 -11.20 -7.86
CA GLU A 11 -4.75 -9.93 -8.05
C GLU A 11 -5.68 -8.74 -7.76
N LEU A 12 -6.94 -8.79 -8.24
CA LEU A 12 -7.94 -7.76 -7.95
C LEU A 12 -8.38 -7.77 -6.49
N THR A 13 -8.51 -8.96 -5.90
CA THR A 13 -8.78 -9.10 -4.46
C THR A 13 -7.69 -8.44 -3.62
N LEU A 14 -6.41 -8.66 -3.99
CA LEU A 14 -5.27 -8.05 -3.32
C LEU A 14 -5.17 -6.54 -3.57
N LEU A 15 -5.63 -6.04 -4.74
CA LEU A 15 -5.76 -4.60 -4.98
C LEU A 15 -6.80 -3.96 -4.04
N ILE A 16 -7.95 -4.61 -3.83
CA ILE A 16 -8.97 -4.15 -2.87
C ILE A 16 -8.39 -4.13 -1.44
N TRP A 17 -7.67 -5.18 -1.04
CA TRP A 17 -7.01 -5.20 0.26
C TRP A 17 -5.88 -4.16 0.38
N ALA A 18 -5.16 -3.87 -0.69
CA ALA A 18 -4.16 -2.79 -0.72
C ALA A 18 -4.83 -1.41 -0.52
N ALA A 19 -6.01 -1.20 -1.11
CA ALA A 19 -6.80 0.01 -0.86
C ALA A 19 -7.23 0.10 0.62
N ALA A 20 -7.71 -1.00 1.19
CA ALA A 20 -8.03 -1.07 2.62
C ALA A 20 -6.81 -0.79 3.52
N LEU A 21 -5.63 -1.34 3.18
CA LEU A 21 -4.38 -1.05 3.88
C LEU A 21 -3.99 0.44 3.77
N THR A 22 -4.22 1.07 2.61
CA THR A 22 -3.95 2.49 2.40
C THR A 22 -4.85 3.37 3.28
N ILE A 23 -6.14 3.01 3.39
CA ILE A 23 -7.08 3.66 4.31
C ILE A 23 -6.64 3.46 5.75
N LEU A 24 -6.24 2.24 6.14
CA LEU A 24 -5.75 1.96 7.48
C LEU A 24 -4.54 2.85 7.84
N GLN A 25 -3.57 2.97 6.94
CA GLN A 25 -2.41 3.84 7.16
C GLN A 25 -2.79 5.33 7.20
N MET A 26 -3.77 5.76 6.40
CA MET A 26 -4.31 7.12 6.45
C MET A 26 -4.86 7.41 7.86
N LEU A 27 -5.63 6.48 8.43
CA LEU A 27 -6.16 6.61 9.79
C LEU A 27 -5.05 6.63 10.85
N VAL A 28 -4.06 5.72 10.77
CA VAL A 28 -2.92 5.70 11.69
C VAL A 28 -2.13 7.02 11.63
N SER A 29 -1.90 7.53 10.42
CA SER A 29 -1.25 8.82 10.19
C SER A 29 -2.06 9.99 10.78
N ALA A 30 -3.38 10.00 10.59
CA ALA A 30 -4.28 11.02 11.13
C ALA A 30 -4.32 11.00 12.67
N LEU A 31 -4.33 9.81 13.28
CA LEU A 31 -4.25 9.65 14.73
C LEU A 31 -2.92 10.17 15.28
N GLY A 32 -1.81 9.86 14.61
CA GLY A 32 -0.49 10.39 14.96
C GLY A 32 -0.44 11.91 14.94
N SER A 33 -0.92 12.53 13.85
CA SER A 33 -1.01 13.99 13.75
C SER A 33 -1.90 14.57 14.85
N THR A 34 -3.07 13.99 15.09
CA THR A 34 -4.02 14.45 16.11
C THR A 34 -3.42 14.40 17.51
N SER A 35 -2.63 13.36 17.82
CA SER A 35 -2.00 13.21 19.13
C SER A 35 -0.93 14.25 19.43
N GLN A 36 -0.31 14.86 18.41
CA GLN A 36 0.77 15.83 18.58
C GLN A 36 0.34 17.28 18.34
N ILE A 37 -0.52 17.51 17.34
CA ILE A 37 -0.93 18.86 16.90
C ILE A 37 -2.27 19.26 17.52
N GLY A 38 -3.09 18.29 17.92
CA GLY A 38 -4.45 18.51 18.42
C GLY A 38 -5.49 18.61 17.30
N LEU A 39 -6.70 18.12 17.57
CA LEU A 39 -7.77 18.03 16.57
C LEU A 39 -8.27 19.42 16.11
N THR A 40 -8.37 20.37 17.03
CA THR A 40 -8.85 21.74 16.76
C THR A 40 -7.92 22.48 15.81
N THR A 41 -6.61 22.36 16.02
CA THR A 41 -5.58 22.94 15.15
C THR A 41 -5.60 22.30 13.75
N LEU A 42 -5.76 20.96 13.67
CA LEU A 42 -5.82 20.24 12.40
C LEU A 42 -7.12 20.46 11.60
N ALA A 43 -8.21 20.80 12.28
CA ALA A 43 -9.49 21.16 11.68
C ALA A 43 -9.49 22.59 11.12
N GLY A 44 -8.59 23.45 11.60
CA GLY A 44 -8.38 24.80 11.07
C GLY A 44 -7.62 24.83 9.74
N ASN A 45 -7.25 26.04 9.32
CA ASN A 45 -6.42 26.22 8.12
C ASN A 45 -5.06 25.54 8.30
N ARG A 46 -4.60 24.86 7.26
CA ARG A 46 -3.36 24.05 7.31
C ARG A 46 -2.09 24.87 7.09
N ASP A 47 -2.21 26.19 7.14
CA ASP A 47 -1.10 27.11 7.02
C ASP A 47 -0.30 27.10 8.34
N ASN A 48 1.00 26.81 8.27
CA ASN A 48 1.91 26.74 9.44
C ASN A 48 1.56 25.67 10.50
N LEU A 49 1.09 24.49 10.08
CA LEU A 49 0.93 23.37 11.02
C LEU A 49 2.29 22.99 11.66
N PRO A 50 2.33 22.73 12.99
CA PRO A 50 3.52 22.22 13.64
C PRO A 50 3.99 20.89 13.01
N GLU A 51 5.30 20.70 12.91
CA GLU A 51 5.83 19.43 12.39
C GLU A 51 5.56 18.28 13.35
N THR A 52 5.14 17.14 12.81
CA THR A 52 5.05 15.90 13.60
C THR A 52 6.44 15.27 13.74
N THR A 53 6.71 14.71 14.92
CA THR A 53 8.00 14.06 15.22
C THR A 53 7.82 12.59 15.58
N GLY A 54 8.92 11.84 15.63
CA GLY A 54 8.92 10.44 16.07
C GLY A 54 8.01 9.54 15.22
N TRP A 55 7.15 8.76 15.88
CA TRP A 55 6.30 7.76 15.23
C TRP A 55 5.22 8.37 14.32
N ALA A 56 4.64 9.53 14.67
CA ALA A 56 3.63 10.19 13.85
C ALA A 56 4.21 10.62 12.49
N SER A 57 5.43 11.16 12.49
CA SER A 57 6.16 11.50 11.26
C SER A 57 6.44 10.25 10.41
N ARG A 58 6.73 9.10 11.05
CA ARG A 58 6.94 7.83 10.36
C ARG A 58 5.66 7.30 9.73
N ALA A 59 4.52 7.44 10.43
CA ALA A 59 3.21 7.06 9.91
C ALA A 59 2.85 7.87 8.66
N GLN A 60 3.06 9.19 8.67
CA GLN A 60 2.83 10.04 7.51
C GLN A 60 3.69 9.62 6.31
N ARG A 61 4.99 9.35 6.53
CA ARG A 61 5.90 8.88 5.47
C ARG A 61 5.52 7.50 4.93
N ALA A 62 5.11 6.58 5.81
CA ALA A 62 4.64 5.25 5.40
C ALA A 62 3.38 5.36 4.52
N HIS A 63 2.42 6.20 4.90
CA HIS A 63 1.20 6.44 4.13
C HIS A 63 1.49 7.05 2.74
N ARG A 64 2.33 8.09 2.68
CA ARG A 64 2.73 8.69 1.39
C ARG A 64 3.43 7.68 0.49
N ASN A 65 4.32 6.87 1.06
CA ASN A 65 4.98 5.82 0.30
C ASN A 65 4.00 4.75 -0.21
N MET A 66 2.96 4.40 0.56
CA MET A 66 1.90 3.51 0.10
C MET A 66 1.12 4.09 -1.07
N LEU A 67 0.73 5.37 -0.99
CA LEU A 67 0.03 6.07 -2.09
C LEU A 67 0.85 6.02 -3.40
N GLU A 68 2.16 6.24 -3.33
CA GLU A 68 3.02 6.19 -4.52
C GLU A 68 2.99 4.82 -5.20
N SER A 69 3.14 3.72 -4.44
CA SER A 69 3.23 2.39 -5.09
C SER A 69 1.89 1.68 -5.25
N ILE A 70 0.82 2.05 -4.52
CA ILE A 70 -0.52 1.52 -4.84
C ILE A 70 -1.01 2.04 -6.19
N THR A 71 -0.65 3.26 -6.59
CA THR A 71 -0.96 3.77 -7.93
C THR A 71 -0.34 2.88 -9.01
N VAL A 72 0.95 2.54 -8.86
CA VAL A 72 1.63 1.63 -9.80
C VAL A 72 1.01 0.23 -9.79
N PHE A 73 0.73 -0.31 -8.60
CA PHE A 73 0.10 -1.63 -8.46
C PHE A 73 -1.28 -1.68 -9.11
N ALA A 74 -2.10 -0.64 -8.88
CA ALA A 74 -3.42 -0.52 -9.47
C ALA A 74 -3.35 -0.51 -11.00
N ILE A 75 -2.44 0.28 -11.58
CA ILE A 75 -2.23 0.32 -13.03
C ILE A 75 -1.92 -1.07 -13.56
N LEU A 76 -0.94 -1.77 -12.97
CA LEU A 76 -0.53 -3.09 -13.43
C LEU A 76 -1.64 -4.15 -13.30
N VAL A 77 -2.30 -4.23 -12.14
CA VAL A 77 -3.36 -5.22 -11.90
C VAL A 77 -4.59 -4.97 -12.78
N LEU A 78 -5.00 -3.70 -12.94
CA LEU A 78 -6.13 -3.36 -13.78
C LEU A 78 -5.81 -3.60 -15.27
N SER A 79 -4.59 -3.30 -15.72
CA SER A 79 -4.13 -3.65 -17.07
C SER A 79 -4.13 -5.16 -17.30
N ALA A 80 -3.59 -5.95 -16.35
CA ALA A 80 -3.62 -7.41 -16.41
C ALA A 80 -5.05 -7.94 -16.56
N ASN A 81 -5.98 -7.40 -15.77
CA ASN A 81 -7.39 -7.78 -15.81
C ASN A 81 -8.05 -7.45 -17.17
N VAL A 82 -7.83 -6.24 -17.70
CA VAL A 82 -8.35 -5.84 -19.03
C VAL A 82 -7.78 -6.71 -20.14
N MET A 83 -6.51 -7.10 -20.04
CA MET A 83 -5.84 -7.98 -21.00
C MET A 83 -6.22 -9.46 -20.82
N SER A 84 -7.01 -9.79 -19.79
CA SER A 84 -7.32 -11.18 -19.40
C SER A 84 -6.06 -12.02 -19.14
N ILE A 85 -5.00 -11.40 -18.64
CA ILE A 85 -3.75 -12.06 -18.24
C ILE A 85 -3.81 -12.32 -16.74
N SER A 86 -3.85 -13.60 -16.37
CA SER A 86 -3.67 -14.06 -14.99
C SER A 86 -2.95 -15.41 -15.02
N ASN A 87 -1.82 -15.49 -14.33
CA ASN A 87 -0.98 -16.68 -14.24
C ASN A 87 -0.23 -16.70 -12.91
N ASP A 88 0.49 -17.79 -12.63
CA ASP A 88 1.20 -17.97 -11.35
C ASP A 88 2.15 -16.82 -11.02
N MET A 89 2.75 -16.17 -12.03
CA MET A 89 3.67 -15.05 -11.84
C MET A 89 2.95 -13.74 -11.52
N THR A 90 1.78 -13.46 -12.12
CA THR A 90 0.97 -12.29 -11.75
C THR A 90 0.40 -12.44 -10.34
N VAL A 91 -0.04 -13.65 -9.99
CA VAL A 91 -0.52 -13.99 -8.64
C VAL A 91 0.59 -13.84 -7.61
N LEU A 92 1.76 -14.43 -7.86
CA LEU A 92 2.92 -14.29 -6.98
C LEU A 92 3.32 -12.82 -6.83
N GLY A 93 3.39 -12.08 -7.94
CA GLY A 93 3.73 -10.66 -7.92
C GLY A 93 2.77 -9.83 -7.07
N ALA A 94 1.47 -10.10 -7.17
CA ALA A 94 0.45 -9.43 -6.36
C ALA A 94 0.57 -9.77 -4.86
N GLN A 95 0.85 -11.04 -4.54
CA GLN A 95 1.07 -11.46 -3.16
C GLN A 95 2.33 -10.83 -2.55
N LEU A 96 3.45 -10.81 -3.28
CA LEU A 96 4.70 -10.18 -2.85
C LEU A 96 4.52 -8.68 -2.61
N PHE A 97 3.81 -8.00 -3.51
CA PHE A 97 3.45 -6.60 -3.31
C PHE A 97 2.66 -6.41 -2.02
N PHE A 98 1.51 -7.07 -1.90
CA PHE A 98 0.60 -6.84 -0.77
C PHE A 98 1.26 -7.16 0.58
N TRP A 99 1.83 -8.35 0.74
CA TRP A 99 2.44 -8.75 2.00
C TRP A 99 3.73 -7.98 2.30
N GLY A 100 4.50 -7.63 1.28
CA GLY A 100 5.64 -6.72 1.40
C GLY A 100 5.22 -5.36 1.95
N ARG A 101 4.07 -4.82 1.50
CA ARG A 101 3.51 -3.57 2.03
C ARG A 101 3.03 -3.69 3.47
N VAL A 102 2.36 -4.78 3.83
CA VAL A 102 1.94 -5.03 5.22
C VAL A 102 3.16 -5.03 6.13
N ALA A 103 4.19 -5.82 5.79
CA ALA A 103 5.43 -5.90 6.55
C ALA A 103 6.16 -4.54 6.62
N PHE A 104 6.32 -3.86 5.47
CA PHE A 104 6.93 -2.53 5.40
C PHE A 104 6.27 -1.56 6.36
N SER A 105 4.93 -1.49 6.35
CA SER A 105 4.15 -0.57 7.18
C SER A 105 4.45 -0.73 8.66
N ILE A 106 4.41 -1.97 9.15
CA ILE A 106 4.62 -2.31 10.55
C ILE A 106 6.07 -1.98 10.96
N ILE A 107 7.05 -2.39 10.15
CA ILE A 107 8.47 -2.21 10.42
C ILE A 107 8.86 -0.72 10.36
N TYR A 108 8.29 0.03 9.42
CA TYR A 108 8.54 1.47 9.28
C TYR A 108 8.00 2.25 10.49
N LEU A 109 6.81 1.90 11.00
CA LEU A 109 6.27 2.48 12.23
C LEU A 109 7.15 2.17 13.45
N ALA A 110 7.60 0.92 13.58
CA ALA A 110 8.53 0.47 14.63
C ALA A 110 9.90 1.18 14.57
N GLY A 111 10.26 1.76 13.42
CA GLY A 111 11.50 2.53 13.25
C GLY A 111 12.74 1.66 13.05
N ILE A 112 12.57 0.41 12.62
CA ILE A 112 13.69 -0.52 12.41
C ILE A 112 14.31 -0.28 11.02
N PRO A 113 15.56 0.22 10.94
CA PRO A 113 16.20 0.51 9.67
C PRO A 113 16.57 -0.79 8.94
N TRP A 114 16.84 -0.70 7.62
CA TRP A 114 17.23 -1.80 6.72
C TRP A 114 16.18 -2.89 6.48
N ILE A 115 15.54 -3.42 7.53
CA ILE A 115 14.48 -4.43 7.38
C ILE A 115 13.29 -3.85 6.61
N ARG A 116 12.95 -2.58 6.89
CA ARG A 116 11.93 -1.87 6.09
C ARG A 116 12.31 -1.81 4.61
N THR A 117 13.59 -1.61 4.28
CA THR A 117 14.05 -1.51 2.90
C THR A 117 13.96 -2.87 2.20
N ALA A 118 14.26 -3.96 2.91
CA ALA A 118 14.06 -5.31 2.38
C ALA A 118 12.59 -5.59 2.08
N ALA A 119 11.66 -5.26 2.99
CA ALA A 119 10.22 -5.41 2.77
C ALA A 119 9.69 -4.56 1.59
N TRP A 120 10.21 -3.34 1.45
CA TRP A 120 9.94 -2.50 0.28
C TRP A 120 10.47 -3.15 -1.01
N GLY A 121 11.68 -3.69 -0.98
CA GLY A 121 12.29 -4.39 -2.11
C GLY A 121 11.49 -5.62 -2.57
N VAL A 122 10.95 -6.40 -1.62
CA VAL A 122 10.03 -7.51 -1.93
C VAL A 122 8.79 -7.00 -2.67
N SER A 123 8.25 -5.85 -2.24
CA SER A 123 7.09 -5.26 -2.89
C SER A 123 7.41 -4.81 -4.32
N LEU A 124 8.61 -4.25 -4.53
CA LEU A 124 9.10 -3.84 -5.84
C LEU A 124 9.29 -5.03 -6.79
N VAL A 125 9.85 -6.14 -6.30
CA VAL A 125 9.96 -7.39 -7.07
C VAL A 125 8.57 -7.82 -7.55
N GLY A 126 7.57 -7.76 -6.68
CA GLY A 126 6.19 -8.08 -7.05
C GLY A 126 5.66 -7.24 -8.22
N LEU A 127 5.90 -5.93 -8.22
CA LEU A 127 5.53 -5.04 -9.32
C LEU A 127 6.25 -5.40 -10.63
N ILE A 128 7.55 -5.68 -10.55
CA ILE A 128 8.36 -6.06 -11.72
C ILE A 128 7.84 -7.36 -12.33
N LEU A 129 7.51 -8.35 -11.49
CA LEU A 129 6.96 -9.63 -11.96
C LEU A 129 5.67 -9.43 -12.74
N ILE A 130 4.72 -8.65 -12.22
CA ILE A 130 3.46 -8.37 -12.94
C ILE A 130 3.77 -7.66 -14.25
N PHE A 131 4.59 -6.60 -14.21
CA PHE A 131 4.94 -5.84 -15.41
C PHE A 131 5.52 -6.73 -16.53
N LEU A 132 6.44 -7.64 -16.20
CA LEU A 132 7.05 -8.56 -17.16
C LEU A 132 6.07 -9.59 -17.75
N GLN A 133 4.90 -9.79 -17.16
CA GLN A 133 3.86 -10.66 -17.74
C GLN A 133 2.92 -9.90 -18.69
N LEU A 134 2.96 -8.57 -18.69
CA LEU A 134 2.08 -7.73 -19.52
C LEU A 134 2.72 -7.29 -20.83
N ILE A 135 4.02 -7.53 -21.00
CA ILE A 135 4.83 -7.15 -22.17
C ILE A 135 5.55 -8.39 -22.71
#